data_AF-A0A2E5GSE2-F1
#
_entry.id   AF-A0A2E5GSE2-F1
#
_cell.length_a   1.000
_cell.length_b   1.000
_cell.length_c   1.000
_cell.angle_alpha   90.00
_cell.angle_beta   90.00
_cell.angle_gamma   90.00
#
_symmetry.space_group_name_H-M   'P 1'
#
loop_
_entity.id
_entity.type
_entity.pdbx_description
1 polymer ?
#
loop_
_entity_poly.entity_id
_entity_poly.type
_entity_poly.pdbx_seq_one_letter_code
_entity_poly.pdbx_strand_id
1 'polypeptide(L)'
;MKITIAQRKPNGIASVLTSHGDRSHEWMLSPYERTSFQNPDNIFNNANAYLEKLDKETQHRIWSIYDDIYLAFEEIENIDVLQETVTELVNRLYSFIDVDALRLWCNLYGVYNMPPDLQDTYSEGFTRELTYLRSDYKGLLFLTTALRYMVPIWGEYIKRNKAEIGTAYKEYMATALIGQSDLYETPEIARLIEYIEARIGNQDTLKPTTIHGGLGSVQQTDWLLSRTLLGRIAVAETDKPDGSIISTIYNVITNLIENMDKTFGSGGMILDIDRYRPKRGEEREDNDSVAENLQVSQRVSDVHPIIAETYVSKYVDMAKELSPTVPIRLVKECVVRLTKADDLDIEPFRVNLVAIIASEAVSIRSLHSLHHPELLRLIGVAQAILIHHGFDDLAHVLTARCQPQDPTIIKGDTYSNNTRSRLTKDNVDALMRLYPHYKLKTRPGERKKTDCEGVEFIEGFNKHTQAYDWFYNSPDTLLQKSTPPAVNGKPLLISTDIRNQLASMLLTFLDRPVQSEQTV
;
A
#
# COMPACT_ATOMS: atom_id res chain seq x y z
N MET A 1 -37.73 -3.09 -4.34
CA MET A 1 -36.32 -2.92 -3.94
C MET A 1 -35.49 -2.59 -5.17
N LYS A 2 -34.47 -1.75 -5.07
CA LYS A 2 -33.63 -1.37 -6.22
C LYS A 2 -32.19 -1.03 -5.82
N ILE A 3 -31.23 -1.37 -6.68
CA ILE A 3 -29.82 -0.98 -6.60
C ILE A 3 -29.53 0.04 -7.70
N THR A 4 -29.05 1.23 -7.34
CA THR A 4 -28.76 2.32 -8.28
C THR A 4 -27.40 2.96 -8.00
N ILE A 5 -26.78 3.55 -9.01
CA ILE A 5 -25.53 4.31 -8.82
C ILE A 5 -25.86 5.64 -8.13
N ALA A 6 -25.17 5.93 -7.02
CA ALA A 6 -25.35 7.17 -6.26
C ALA A 6 -24.35 8.24 -6.70
N GLN A 7 -23.04 7.93 -6.64
CA GLN A 7 -21.99 8.86 -7.03
C GLN A 7 -21.06 8.28 -8.11
N ARG A 8 -20.78 9.09 -9.13
CA ARG A 8 -19.80 8.77 -10.19
C ARG A 8 -18.48 9.49 -9.98
N LYS A 9 -17.39 8.84 -10.41
CA LYS A 9 -16.08 9.46 -10.66
C LYS A 9 -15.84 9.49 -12.18
N PRO A 10 -14.91 10.32 -12.68
CA PRO A 10 -14.67 10.50 -14.12
C PRO A 10 -14.50 9.19 -14.90
N ASN A 11 -13.90 8.16 -14.27
CA ASN A 11 -13.61 6.86 -14.89
C ASN A 11 -14.11 5.70 -14.02
N GLY A 12 -15.21 5.85 -13.26
CA GLY A 12 -15.70 4.76 -12.42
C GLY A 12 -16.87 5.12 -11.50
N ILE A 13 -17.18 4.21 -10.58
CA ILE A 13 -18.32 4.33 -9.66
C ILE A 13 -17.78 4.47 -8.24
N ALA A 14 -18.20 5.52 -7.53
CA ALA A 14 -17.76 5.80 -6.17
C ALA A 14 -18.68 5.17 -5.13
N SER A 15 -20.00 5.21 -5.37
CA SER A 15 -20.99 4.64 -4.45
C SER A 15 -22.24 4.16 -5.17
N VAL A 16 -22.94 3.22 -4.53
CA VAL A 16 -24.26 2.72 -4.95
C VAL A 16 -25.26 2.85 -3.81
N LEU A 17 -26.52 3.04 -4.16
CA LEU A 17 -27.64 3.09 -3.24
C LEU A 17 -28.46 1.82 -3.38
N THR A 18 -28.70 1.12 -2.28
CA THR A 18 -29.78 0.13 -2.20
C THR A 18 -31.00 0.80 -1.58
N SER A 19 -32.18 0.66 -2.18
CA SER A 19 -33.41 1.31 -1.70
C SER A 19 -34.61 0.36 -1.66
N HIS A 20 -35.46 0.54 -0.66
CA HIS A 20 -36.75 -0.14 -0.54
C HIS A 20 -37.77 0.77 0.16
N GLY A 21 -38.76 1.27 -0.59
CA GLY A 21 -39.72 2.25 -0.07
C GLY A 21 -39.00 3.55 0.29
N ASP A 22 -39.22 4.04 1.50
CA ASP A 22 -38.61 5.29 2.00
C ASP A 22 -37.23 5.09 2.65
N ARG A 23 -36.72 3.86 2.69
CA ARG A 23 -35.41 3.52 3.28
C ARG A 23 -34.37 3.29 2.20
N SER A 24 -33.14 3.76 2.46
CA SER A 24 -32.01 3.58 1.56
C SER A 24 -30.68 3.57 2.29
N HIS A 25 -29.75 2.74 1.82
CA HIS A 25 -28.37 2.67 2.30
C HIS A 25 -27.40 3.00 1.17
N GLU A 26 -26.42 3.86 1.45
CA GLU A 26 -25.34 4.19 0.53
C GLU A 26 -24.10 3.36 0.86
N TRP A 27 -23.55 2.69 -0.16
CA TRP A 27 -22.43 1.77 -0.07
C TRP A 27 -21.26 2.32 -0.87
N MET A 28 -20.07 2.29 -0.28
CA MET A 28 -18.88 2.79 -0.96
C MET A 28 -18.24 1.70 -1.83
N LEU A 29 -17.91 2.03 -3.07
CA LEU A 29 -17.39 1.10 -4.07
C LEU A 29 -15.89 1.29 -4.32
N SER A 30 -15.08 1.26 -3.26
CA SER A 30 -13.62 1.47 -3.34
C SER A 30 -12.90 0.65 -4.43
N PRO A 31 -13.24 -0.63 -4.68
CA PRO A 31 -12.61 -1.43 -5.74
C PRO A 31 -12.91 -0.94 -7.17
N TYR A 32 -14.02 -0.22 -7.36
CA TYR A 32 -14.61 0.06 -8.68
C TYR A 32 -14.43 1.51 -9.14
N GLU A 33 -13.79 2.36 -8.33
CA GLU A 33 -13.60 3.78 -8.61
C GLU A 33 -12.78 4.09 -9.87
N ARG A 34 -11.95 3.12 -10.30
CA ARG A 34 -11.03 3.25 -11.44
C ARG A 34 -11.44 2.42 -12.66
N THR A 35 -12.58 1.74 -12.59
CA THR A 35 -13.05 0.88 -13.69
C THR A 35 -13.80 1.73 -14.71
N SER A 36 -13.29 1.77 -15.94
CA SER A 36 -13.93 2.50 -17.04
C SER A 36 -15.17 1.76 -17.54
N PHE A 37 -16.30 2.48 -17.67
CA PHE A 37 -17.58 1.98 -18.16
C PHE A 37 -18.03 2.82 -19.36
N GLN A 38 -18.62 2.19 -20.37
CA GLN A 38 -19.28 2.91 -21.48
C GLN A 38 -20.67 3.40 -21.08
N ASN A 39 -21.42 2.56 -20.37
CA ASN A 39 -22.76 2.81 -19.91
C ASN A 39 -22.96 2.28 -18.47
N PRO A 40 -22.44 3.01 -17.47
CA PRO A 40 -22.50 2.57 -16.08
C PRO A 40 -23.94 2.44 -15.55
N ASP A 41 -24.90 3.20 -16.07
CA ASP A 41 -26.28 3.19 -15.58
C ASP A 41 -26.99 1.85 -15.78
N ASN A 42 -26.59 1.11 -16.80
CA ASN A 42 -27.21 -0.16 -17.15
C ASN A 42 -26.65 -1.36 -16.37
N ILE A 43 -25.63 -1.15 -15.54
CA ILE A 43 -24.98 -2.23 -14.79
C ILE A 43 -25.99 -2.96 -13.91
N PHE A 44 -26.97 -2.32 -13.29
CA PHE A 44 -27.88 -3.04 -12.38
C PHE A 44 -29.21 -3.43 -13.01
N ASN A 45 -29.43 -3.21 -14.31
CA ASN A 45 -30.75 -3.35 -14.94
C ASN A 45 -31.36 -4.74 -14.81
N ASN A 46 -30.65 -5.79 -15.23
CA ASN A 46 -31.17 -7.16 -15.15
C ASN A 46 -31.39 -7.62 -13.70
N ALA A 47 -30.51 -7.22 -12.78
CA ALA A 47 -30.65 -7.54 -11.36
C ALA A 47 -31.88 -6.85 -10.76
N ASN A 48 -32.09 -5.57 -11.06
CA ASN A 48 -33.26 -4.81 -10.62
C ASN A 48 -34.56 -5.35 -11.24
N ALA A 49 -34.55 -5.71 -12.52
CA ALA A 49 -35.70 -6.27 -13.20
C ALA A 49 -36.12 -7.62 -12.61
N TYR A 50 -35.15 -8.43 -12.15
CA TYR A 50 -35.45 -9.64 -11.39
C TYR A 50 -36.07 -9.31 -10.02
N LEU A 51 -35.46 -8.40 -9.25
CA LEU A 51 -36.00 -7.97 -7.95
C LEU A 51 -37.43 -7.42 -8.06
N GLU A 52 -37.75 -6.71 -9.14
CA GLU A 52 -39.09 -6.15 -9.39
C GLU A 52 -40.14 -7.24 -9.65
N LYS A 53 -39.75 -8.38 -10.23
CA LYS A 53 -40.62 -9.54 -10.45
C LYS A 53 -41.00 -10.25 -9.14
N LEU A 54 -40.12 -10.23 -8.14
CA LEU A 54 -40.36 -10.89 -6.87
C LEU A 54 -41.55 -10.26 -6.14
N ASP A 55 -42.25 -11.05 -5.33
CA ASP A 55 -43.33 -10.53 -4.51
C ASP A 55 -42.79 -9.56 -3.44
N LYS A 56 -43.69 -8.71 -2.91
CA LYS A 56 -43.29 -7.67 -1.96
C LYS A 56 -42.73 -8.22 -0.65
N GLU A 57 -43.15 -9.41 -0.24
CA GLU A 57 -42.66 -10.03 0.99
C GLU A 57 -41.21 -10.50 0.80
N THR A 58 -40.92 -11.17 -0.31
CA THR A 58 -39.55 -11.57 -0.67
C THR A 58 -38.65 -10.35 -0.86
N GLN A 59 -39.10 -9.30 -1.55
CA GLN A 59 -38.34 -8.05 -1.67
C GLN A 59 -38.03 -7.43 -0.31
N HIS A 60 -38.96 -7.49 0.64
CA HIS A 60 -38.77 -6.99 2.00
C HIS A 60 -37.76 -7.83 2.78
N ARG A 61 -37.80 -9.16 2.65
CA ARG A 61 -36.81 -10.06 3.27
C ARG A 61 -35.41 -9.82 2.73
N ILE A 62 -35.26 -9.69 1.41
CA ILE A 62 -33.98 -9.33 0.78
C ILE A 62 -33.49 -7.99 1.32
N TRP A 63 -34.36 -6.98 1.38
CA TRP A 63 -34.02 -5.68 1.97
C TRP A 63 -33.56 -5.79 3.42
N SER A 64 -34.25 -6.59 4.24
CA SER A 64 -33.88 -6.81 5.65
C SER A 64 -32.46 -7.37 5.75
N ILE A 65 -32.05 -8.27 4.86
CA ILE A 65 -30.68 -8.79 4.86
C ILE A 65 -29.66 -7.69 4.52
N TYR A 66 -29.95 -6.80 3.56
CA TYR A 66 -29.08 -5.65 3.32
C TYR A 66 -29.00 -4.69 4.51
N ASP A 67 -30.11 -4.50 5.22
CA ASP A 67 -30.18 -3.71 6.46
C ASP A 67 -29.29 -4.34 7.55
N ASP A 68 -29.44 -5.64 7.78
CA ASP A 68 -28.65 -6.41 8.75
C ASP A 68 -27.14 -6.40 8.41
N ILE A 69 -26.79 -6.55 7.13
CA ILE A 69 -25.39 -6.48 6.67
C ILE A 69 -24.83 -5.06 6.89
N TYR A 70 -25.62 -4.02 6.62
CA TYR A 70 -25.19 -2.64 6.82
C TYR A 70 -24.93 -2.37 8.30
N LEU A 71 -25.81 -2.83 9.19
CA LEU A 71 -25.63 -2.73 10.64
C LEU A 71 -24.42 -3.54 11.12
N ALA A 72 -24.22 -4.76 10.63
CA ALA A 72 -23.05 -5.58 10.97
C ALA A 72 -21.75 -4.86 10.63
N PHE A 73 -21.69 -4.16 9.49
CA PHE A 73 -20.54 -3.34 9.15
C PHE A 73 -20.29 -2.21 10.16
N GLU A 74 -21.33 -1.52 10.64
CA GLU A 74 -21.21 -0.41 11.59
C GLU A 74 -20.87 -0.85 13.02
N GLU A 75 -21.36 -2.02 13.46
CA GLU A 75 -21.29 -2.44 14.86
C GLU A 75 -20.14 -3.40 15.17
N ILE A 76 -19.65 -4.17 14.18
CA ILE A 76 -18.64 -5.22 14.39
C ILE A 76 -17.26 -4.73 13.98
N GLU A 77 -16.38 -4.55 14.96
CA GLU A 77 -14.97 -4.14 14.74
C GLU A 77 -14.05 -5.33 14.42
N ASN A 78 -14.31 -6.51 14.97
CA ASN A 78 -13.46 -7.69 14.76
C ASN A 78 -13.70 -8.27 13.36
N ILE A 79 -12.64 -8.35 12.54
CA ILE A 79 -12.71 -8.80 11.15
C ILE A 79 -13.20 -10.24 11.02
N ASP A 80 -12.73 -11.17 11.87
CA ASP A 80 -13.10 -12.59 11.77
C ASP A 80 -14.60 -12.77 12.05
N VAL A 81 -15.10 -12.11 13.11
CA VAL A 81 -16.52 -12.11 13.47
C VAL A 81 -17.36 -11.43 12.40
N LEU A 82 -16.89 -10.31 11.84
CA LEU A 82 -17.55 -9.63 10.74
C LEU A 82 -17.65 -10.53 9.50
N GLN A 83 -16.55 -11.20 9.14
CA GLN A 83 -16.51 -12.10 7.99
C GLN A 83 -17.47 -13.27 8.16
N GLU A 84 -17.50 -13.92 9.33
CA GLU A 84 -18.44 -15.00 9.63
C GLU A 84 -19.89 -14.52 9.54
N THR A 85 -20.21 -13.41 10.21
CA THR A 85 -21.56 -12.83 10.25
C THR A 85 -22.06 -12.44 8.86
N VAL A 86 -21.24 -11.73 8.07
CA VAL A 86 -21.62 -11.30 6.72
C VAL A 86 -21.75 -12.50 5.79
N THR A 87 -20.91 -13.54 5.94
CA THR A 87 -21.02 -14.77 5.13
C THR A 87 -22.35 -15.48 5.39
N GLU A 88 -22.78 -15.60 6.65
CA GLU A 88 -24.09 -16.18 6.99
C GLU A 88 -25.24 -15.38 6.38
N LEU A 89 -25.18 -14.05 6.50
CA LEU A 89 -26.19 -13.15 5.92
C LEU A 89 -26.22 -13.23 4.39
N VAL A 90 -25.07 -13.33 3.73
CA VAL A 90 -24.97 -13.50 2.26
C VAL A 90 -25.54 -14.85 1.82
N ASN A 91 -25.34 -15.91 2.60
CA ASN A 91 -25.96 -17.20 2.30
C ASN A 91 -27.50 -17.10 2.35
N ARG A 92 -28.03 -16.43 3.39
CA ARG A 92 -29.47 -16.14 3.50
C ARG A 92 -29.98 -15.22 2.38
N LEU A 93 -29.16 -14.27 1.91
CA LEU A 93 -29.50 -13.41 0.77
C LEU A 93 -29.77 -14.26 -0.48
N TYR A 94 -28.86 -15.19 -0.79
CA TYR A 94 -28.98 -16.03 -1.99
C TYR A 94 -30.08 -17.08 -1.90
N SER A 95 -30.45 -17.53 -0.69
CA SER A 95 -31.62 -18.40 -0.52
C SER A 95 -32.96 -17.70 -0.80
N PHE A 96 -33.06 -16.37 -0.58
CA PHE A 96 -34.24 -15.59 -0.96
C PHE A 96 -34.26 -15.17 -2.43
N ILE A 97 -33.09 -14.96 -3.02
CA ILE A 97 -32.99 -14.65 -4.46
C ILE A 97 -33.36 -15.88 -5.30
N ASP A 98 -33.08 -17.09 -4.79
CA ASP A 98 -33.20 -18.37 -5.49
C ASP A 98 -32.35 -18.39 -6.77
N VAL A 99 -31.17 -18.99 -6.67
CA VAL A 99 -30.15 -19.01 -7.72
C VAL A 99 -30.66 -19.69 -9.00
N ASP A 100 -31.44 -20.75 -8.88
CA ASP A 100 -31.98 -21.49 -10.02
C ASP A 100 -33.13 -20.74 -10.69
N ALA A 101 -34.02 -20.13 -9.90
CA ALA A 101 -35.07 -19.26 -10.43
C ALA A 101 -34.49 -18.04 -11.15
N LEU A 102 -33.41 -17.46 -10.61
CA LEU A 102 -32.67 -16.39 -11.27
C LEU A 102 -32.04 -16.86 -12.58
N ARG A 103 -31.39 -18.05 -12.60
CA ARG A 103 -30.82 -18.62 -13.83
C ARG A 103 -31.88 -18.79 -14.91
N LEU A 104 -33.03 -19.36 -14.56
CA LEU A 104 -34.15 -19.52 -15.48
C LEU A 104 -34.66 -18.16 -15.97
N TRP A 105 -34.81 -17.18 -15.09
CA TRP A 105 -35.26 -15.85 -15.46
C TRP A 105 -34.29 -15.15 -16.41
N CYS A 106 -32.98 -15.19 -16.13
CA CYS A 106 -31.96 -14.62 -17.00
C CYS A 106 -32.04 -15.21 -18.41
N ASN A 107 -32.24 -16.54 -18.53
CA ASN A 107 -32.35 -17.21 -19.82
C ASN A 107 -33.61 -16.81 -20.62
N LEU A 108 -34.71 -16.47 -19.95
CA LEU A 108 -36.00 -16.18 -20.59
C LEU A 108 -36.22 -14.68 -20.84
N TYR A 109 -35.81 -13.83 -19.91
CA TYR A 109 -36.17 -12.41 -19.86
C TYR A 109 -34.97 -11.46 -19.78
N GLY A 110 -33.78 -11.99 -19.51
CA GLY A 110 -32.58 -11.16 -19.38
C GLY A 110 -32.22 -10.45 -20.68
N VAL A 111 -31.92 -9.16 -20.59
CA VAL A 111 -31.53 -8.34 -21.74
C VAL A 111 -30.01 -8.34 -21.83
N TYR A 112 -29.48 -9.03 -22.84
CA TYR A 112 -28.05 -9.23 -23.05
C TYR A 112 -27.68 -9.02 -24.52
N ASN A 113 -26.50 -8.46 -24.77
CA ASN A 113 -25.90 -8.51 -26.10
C ASN A 113 -25.00 -9.76 -26.22
N MET A 114 -25.26 -10.58 -27.24
CA MET A 114 -24.45 -11.76 -27.51
C MET A 114 -23.49 -11.48 -28.68
N PRO A 115 -22.18 -11.73 -28.52
CA PRO A 115 -21.25 -11.66 -29.63
C PRO A 115 -21.69 -12.57 -30.80
N PRO A 116 -21.61 -12.10 -32.05
CA PRO A 116 -22.06 -12.87 -33.21
C PRO A 116 -21.21 -14.12 -33.44
N ASP A 117 -19.93 -14.06 -33.08
CA ASP A 117 -18.93 -15.10 -33.39
C ASP A 117 -18.92 -16.28 -32.40
N LEU A 118 -19.89 -16.36 -31.47
CA LEU A 118 -20.00 -17.46 -30.52
C LEU A 118 -20.39 -18.77 -31.23
N GLN A 119 -19.56 -19.79 -31.06
CA GLN A 119 -19.79 -21.12 -31.60
C GLN A 119 -20.76 -21.92 -30.69
N ASP A 120 -21.56 -22.79 -31.31
CA ASP A 120 -22.46 -23.71 -30.60
C ASP A 120 -21.81 -25.08 -30.35
N THR A 121 -20.74 -25.39 -31.07
CA THR A 121 -19.98 -26.65 -30.98
C THR A 121 -18.49 -26.38 -31.07
N TYR A 122 -17.67 -27.22 -30.44
CA TYR A 122 -16.22 -27.14 -30.56
C TYR A 122 -15.76 -27.42 -32.00
N SER A 123 -14.85 -26.60 -32.50
CA SER A 123 -14.19 -26.77 -33.80
C SER A 123 -12.79 -27.39 -33.65
N GLU A 124 -12.28 -28.03 -34.71
CA GLU A 124 -10.92 -28.62 -34.69
C GLU A 124 -9.85 -27.58 -34.35
N GLY A 125 -9.00 -27.88 -33.36
CA GLY A 125 -7.92 -27.01 -32.89
C GLY A 125 -8.26 -26.18 -31.64
N PHE A 126 -9.49 -26.18 -31.17
CA PHE A 126 -9.90 -25.52 -29.93
C PHE A 126 -10.08 -26.54 -28.80
N THR A 127 -9.35 -26.38 -27.70
CA THR A 127 -9.52 -27.24 -26.52
C THR A 127 -10.79 -26.86 -25.78
N ARG A 128 -11.46 -27.87 -25.21
CA ARG A 128 -12.74 -27.71 -24.51
C ARG A 128 -12.61 -26.73 -23.34
N GLU A 129 -11.50 -26.82 -22.62
CA GLU A 129 -11.25 -26.10 -21.39
C GLU A 129 -11.05 -24.60 -21.64
N LEU A 130 -10.45 -24.22 -22.77
CA LEU A 130 -10.15 -22.83 -23.13
C LEU A 130 -11.22 -22.14 -23.99
N THR A 131 -12.25 -22.87 -24.40
CA THR A 131 -13.24 -22.35 -25.35
C THR A 131 -14.61 -22.26 -24.71
N TYR A 132 -15.19 -21.07 -24.71
CA TYR A 132 -16.57 -20.84 -24.26
C TYR A 132 -17.52 -20.99 -25.45
N LEU A 133 -18.52 -21.84 -25.30
CA LEU A 133 -19.62 -21.96 -26.25
C LEU A 133 -20.71 -20.91 -25.94
N ARG A 134 -21.69 -20.80 -26.85
CA ARG A 134 -22.87 -19.94 -26.64
C ARG A 134 -23.63 -20.27 -25.36
N SER A 135 -23.75 -21.55 -25.00
CA SER A 135 -24.36 -22.01 -23.74
C SER A 135 -23.59 -21.47 -22.53
N ASP A 136 -22.26 -21.60 -22.56
CA ASP A 136 -21.39 -21.21 -21.46
C ASP A 136 -21.38 -19.68 -21.30
N TYR A 137 -21.47 -18.95 -22.41
CA TYR A 137 -21.59 -17.49 -22.40
C TYR A 137 -22.90 -17.03 -21.75
N LYS A 138 -24.02 -17.71 -22.00
CA LYS A 138 -25.28 -17.44 -21.27
C LYS A 138 -25.12 -17.67 -19.77
N GLY A 139 -24.37 -18.71 -19.39
CA GLY A 139 -23.96 -18.93 -18.00
C GLY A 139 -23.20 -17.74 -17.42
N LEU A 140 -22.19 -17.20 -18.14
CA LEU A 140 -21.47 -16.00 -17.69
C LEU A 140 -22.37 -14.76 -17.53
N LEU A 141 -23.37 -14.59 -18.39
CA LEU A 141 -24.34 -13.49 -18.29
C LEU A 141 -25.26 -13.64 -17.07
N PHE A 142 -25.68 -14.87 -16.77
CA PHE A 142 -26.37 -15.20 -15.52
C PHE A 142 -25.47 -14.89 -14.31
N LEU A 143 -24.23 -15.39 -14.30
CA LEU A 143 -23.28 -15.20 -13.21
C LEU A 143 -23.01 -13.71 -12.96
N THR A 144 -22.84 -12.93 -14.03
CA THR A 144 -22.76 -11.46 -13.96
C THR A 144 -23.97 -10.85 -13.27
N THR A 145 -25.17 -11.32 -13.60
CA THR A 145 -26.42 -10.83 -12.99
C THR A 145 -26.52 -11.21 -11.52
N ALA A 146 -26.16 -12.44 -11.17
CA ALA A 146 -26.17 -12.93 -9.79
C ALA A 146 -25.15 -12.23 -8.89
N LEU A 147 -23.96 -11.93 -9.40
CA LEU A 147 -22.91 -11.25 -8.63
C LEU A 147 -23.19 -9.76 -8.37
N ARG A 148 -24.09 -9.13 -9.13
CA ARG A 148 -24.45 -7.71 -8.95
C ARG A 148 -25.06 -7.42 -7.57
N TYR A 149 -25.69 -8.41 -6.95
CA TYR A 149 -26.19 -8.29 -5.58
C TYR A 149 -25.05 -8.17 -4.55
N MET A 150 -23.88 -8.72 -4.84
CA MET A 150 -22.70 -8.63 -3.96
C MET A 150 -21.89 -7.35 -4.13
N VAL A 151 -22.06 -6.61 -5.23
CA VAL A 151 -21.26 -5.40 -5.50
C VAL A 151 -21.29 -4.38 -4.35
N PRO A 152 -22.45 -4.02 -3.75
CA PRO A 152 -22.49 -3.13 -2.59
C PRO A 152 -21.73 -3.69 -1.38
N ILE A 153 -21.91 -4.98 -1.09
CA ILE A 153 -21.34 -5.69 0.07
C ILE A 153 -19.82 -5.79 -0.04
N TRP A 154 -19.31 -6.22 -1.20
CA TRP A 154 -17.88 -6.31 -1.47
C TRP A 154 -17.18 -4.95 -1.46
N GLY A 155 -17.85 -3.91 -1.97
CA GLY A 155 -17.33 -2.56 -1.95
C GLY A 155 -17.04 -2.08 -0.53
N GLU A 156 -18.02 -2.23 0.36
CA GLU A 156 -17.93 -1.80 1.75
C GLU A 156 -16.97 -2.69 2.56
N TYR A 157 -17.02 -4.02 2.37
CA TYR A 157 -16.11 -4.97 3.01
C TYR A 157 -14.64 -4.65 2.72
N ILE A 158 -14.31 -4.45 1.43
CA ILE A 158 -12.93 -4.12 1.04
C ILE A 158 -12.52 -2.75 1.58
N LYS A 159 -13.40 -1.76 1.55
CA LYS A 159 -13.08 -0.42 2.07
C LYS A 159 -12.64 -0.47 3.54
N ARG A 160 -13.36 -1.21 4.38
CA ARG A 160 -13.08 -1.32 5.83
C ARG A 160 -11.83 -2.15 6.10
N ASN A 161 -11.72 -3.30 5.47
CA ASN A 161 -10.70 -4.29 5.85
C ASN A 161 -9.40 -4.21 5.04
N LYS A 162 -9.29 -3.32 4.04
CA LYS A 162 -8.09 -3.20 3.18
C LYS A 162 -6.81 -2.86 3.97
N ALA A 163 -6.92 -2.10 5.06
CA ALA A 163 -5.75 -1.73 5.86
C ALA A 163 -5.10 -2.95 6.52
N GLU A 164 -5.92 -3.90 6.99
CA GLU A 164 -5.47 -5.10 7.71
C GLU A 164 -5.17 -6.27 6.76
N ILE A 165 -6.02 -6.50 5.74
CA ILE A 165 -5.87 -7.60 4.78
C ILE A 165 -4.75 -7.32 3.75
N GLY A 166 -4.45 -6.04 3.51
CA GLY A 166 -3.50 -5.63 2.48
C GLY A 166 -4.08 -5.67 1.06
N THR A 167 -3.35 -5.09 0.11
CA THR A 167 -3.86 -4.86 -1.26
C THR A 167 -3.89 -6.09 -2.14
N ALA A 168 -3.10 -7.12 -1.82
CA ALA A 168 -2.96 -8.32 -2.63
C ALA A 168 -4.14 -9.30 -2.41
N TYR A 169 -4.60 -9.43 -1.16
CA TYR A 169 -5.55 -10.46 -0.72
C TYR A 169 -6.98 -9.97 -0.51
N LYS A 170 -7.24 -8.66 -0.55
CA LYS A 170 -8.58 -8.09 -0.28
C LYS A 170 -9.70 -8.68 -1.17
N GLU A 171 -9.45 -8.93 -2.46
CA GLU A 171 -10.46 -9.53 -3.34
C GLU A 171 -10.66 -11.02 -3.05
N TYR A 172 -9.60 -11.71 -2.66
CA TYR A 172 -9.65 -13.12 -2.27
C TYR A 172 -10.47 -13.31 -0.99
N MET A 173 -10.20 -12.51 0.05
CA MET A 173 -10.99 -12.52 1.28
C MET A 173 -12.45 -12.09 1.04
N ALA A 174 -12.69 -11.08 0.21
CA ALA A 174 -14.06 -10.66 -0.10
C ALA A 174 -14.86 -11.77 -0.83
N THR A 175 -14.22 -12.56 -1.69
CA THR A 175 -14.88 -13.66 -2.40
C THR A 175 -15.27 -14.80 -1.44
N ALA A 176 -14.57 -14.95 -0.30
CA ALA A 176 -14.96 -15.92 0.72
C ALA A 176 -16.38 -15.68 1.27
N LEU A 177 -16.91 -14.46 1.21
CA LEU A 177 -18.28 -14.14 1.65
C LEU A 177 -19.37 -14.89 0.88
N ILE A 178 -19.11 -15.28 -0.37
CA ILE A 178 -20.04 -16.10 -1.15
C ILE A 178 -19.72 -17.60 -1.07
N GLY A 179 -18.63 -18.00 -0.42
CA GLY A 179 -18.09 -19.36 -0.49
C GLY A 179 -19.01 -20.45 0.06
N GLN A 180 -20.00 -20.10 0.88
CA GLN A 180 -21.02 -21.02 1.42
C GLN A 180 -22.39 -20.86 0.76
N SER A 181 -22.51 -20.00 -0.25
CA SER A 181 -23.78 -19.75 -0.94
C SER A 181 -23.98 -20.71 -2.11
N ASP A 182 -25.24 -21.00 -2.42
CA ASP A 182 -25.63 -21.79 -3.60
C ASP A 182 -25.05 -21.22 -4.92
N LEU A 183 -24.74 -19.92 -4.95
CA LEU A 183 -24.12 -19.29 -6.11
C LEU A 183 -22.70 -19.83 -6.36
N TYR A 184 -21.93 -20.13 -5.30
CA TYR A 184 -20.56 -20.61 -5.43
C TYR A 184 -20.47 -22.01 -6.03
N GLU A 185 -21.48 -22.85 -5.77
CA GLU A 185 -21.57 -24.23 -6.24
C GLU A 185 -22.11 -24.36 -7.68
N THR A 186 -22.34 -23.23 -8.35
CA THR A 186 -22.94 -23.24 -9.69
C THR A 186 -21.98 -23.77 -10.78
N PRO A 187 -22.51 -24.46 -11.82
CA PRO A 187 -21.71 -24.95 -12.94
C PRO A 187 -20.98 -23.82 -13.69
N GLU A 188 -21.50 -22.59 -13.64
CA GLU A 188 -20.86 -21.42 -14.24
C GLU A 188 -19.55 -21.04 -13.55
N ILE A 189 -19.47 -21.17 -12.22
CA ILE A 189 -18.22 -20.96 -11.48
C ILE A 189 -17.27 -22.12 -11.71
N ALA A 190 -17.75 -23.37 -11.66
CA ALA A 190 -16.93 -24.54 -11.98
C ALA A 190 -16.29 -24.43 -13.38
N ARG A 191 -17.06 -24.01 -14.39
CA ARG A 191 -16.56 -23.77 -15.74
C ARG A 191 -15.48 -22.68 -15.80
N LEU A 192 -15.61 -21.63 -14.99
CA LEU A 192 -14.61 -20.57 -14.90
C LEU A 192 -13.33 -21.04 -14.21
N ILE A 193 -13.45 -21.88 -13.18
CA ILE A 193 -12.31 -22.54 -12.53
C ILE A 193 -11.56 -23.39 -13.55
N GLU A 194 -12.24 -24.27 -14.28
CA GLU A 194 -11.64 -25.10 -15.35
C GLU A 194 -10.90 -24.24 -16.39
N TYR A 195 -11.48 -23.10 -16.77
CA TYR A 195 -10.85 -22.17 -17.71
C TYR A 195 -9.56 -21.54 -17.15
N ILE A 196 -9.58 -21.12 -15.89
CA ILE A 196 -8.42 -20.53 -15.20
C ILE A 196 -7.33 -21.58 -15.03
N GLU A 197 -7.66 -22.78 -14.57
CA GLU A 197 -6.71 -23.89 -14.38
C GLU A 197 -6.05 -24.30 -15.70
N ALA A 198 -6.82 -24.47 -16.77
CA ALA A 198 -6.27 -24.76 -18.08
C ALA A 198 -5.37 -23.63 -18.59
N ARG A 199 -5.67 -22.37 -18.24
CA ARG A 199 -4.84 -21.24 -18.63
C ARG A 199 -3.52 -21.21 -17.87
N ILE A 200 -3.53 -21.49 -16.58
CA ILE A 200 -2.32 -21.61 -15.75
C ILE A 200 -1.48 -22.78 -16.25
N GLY A 201 -2.08 -23.96 -16.45
CA GLY A 201 -1.36 -25.18 -16.86
C GLY A 201 -0.74 -25.11 -18.27
N ASN A 202 -1.26 -24.27 -19.16
CA ASN A 202 -0.68 -24.03 -20.48
C ASN A 202 0.48 -23.03 -20.49
N GLN A 203 0.67 -22.26 -19.41
CA GLN A 203 1.83 -21.40 -19.26
C GLN A 203 2.77 -22.09 -18.26
N ASP A 204 3.93 -22.60 -18.69
CA ASP A 204 5.03 -23.17 -17.85
C ASP A 204 5.62 -22.13 -16.86
N THR A 205 4.77 -21.41 -16.13
CA THR A 205 5.05 -20.14 -15.47
C THR A 205 4.47 -20.12 -14.06
N LEU A 206 4.66 -21.22 -13.32
CA LEU A 206 4.69 -21.12 -11.87
C LEU A 206 5.90 -20.27 -11.50
N LYS A 207 5.71 -18.95 -11.47
CA LYS A 207 6.77 -18.02 -11.11
C LYS A 207 7.11 -18.21 -9.63
N PRO A 208 8.39 -18.47 -9.27
CA PRO A 208 8.80 -18.75 -7.89
C PRO A 208 8.36 -17.68 -6.88
N THR A 209 8.41 -16.42 -7.31
CA THR A 209 7.88 -15.20 -6.66
C THR A 209 6.47 -15.32 -6.09
N THR A 210 5.56 -16.03 -6.77
CA THR A 210 4.16 -16.21 -6.32
C THR A 210 4.06 -17.17 -5.14
N ILE A 211 4.84 -18.25 -5.18
CA ILE A 211 4.96 -19.21 -4.07
C ILE A 211 5.61 -18.54 -2.85
N HIS A 212 6.61 -17.68 -3.09
CA HIS A 212 7.29 -16.91 -2.05
C HIS A 212 6.46 -15.73 -1.51
N GLY A 213 5.50 -15.22 -2.29
CA GLY A 213 4.52 -14.22 -1.85
C GLY A 213 3.48 -14.75 -0.86
N GLY A 214 3.57 -16.02 -0.44
CA GLY A 214 2.64 -16.67 0.49
C GLY A 214 1.43 -17.30 -0.19
N LEU A 215 1.43 -17.44 -1.51
CA LEU A 215 0.33 -18.05 -2.26
C LEU A 215 0.73 -19.45 -2.74
N GLY A 216 0.17 -20.49 -2.12
CA GLY A 216 0.39 -21.87 -2.57
C GLY A 216 -0.05 -22.06 -4.04
N SER A 217 0.54 -23.02 -4.76
CA SER A 217 0.19 -23.30 -6.16
C SER A 217 -1.32 -23.56 -6.35
N VAL A 218 -1.96 -24.22 -5.38
CA VAL A 218 -3.41 -24.47 -5.38
C VAL A 218 -4.21 -23.18 -5.16
N GLN A 219 -3.72 -22.27 -4.32
CA GLN A 219 -4.40 -21.00 -3.98
C GLN A 219 -4.31 -19.96 -5.11
N GLN A 220 -3.45 -20.18 -6.11
CA GLN A 220 -3.33 -19.29 -7.28
C GLN A 220 -4.61 -19.26 -8.11
N THR A 221 -5.22 -20.43 -8.33
CA THR A 221 -6.49 -20.53 -9.05
C THR A 221 -7.58 -19.74 -8.33
N ASP A 222 -7.72 -19.93 -7.01
CA ASP A 222 -8.75 -19.25 -6.22
C ASP A 222 -8.52 -17.74 -6.15
N TRP A 223 -7.26 -17.30 -6.08
CA TRP A 223 -6.91 -15.89 -6.12
C TRP A 223 -7.24 -15.23 -7.47
N LEU A 224 -6.91 -15.91 -8.59
CA LEU A 224 -7.25 -15.45 -9.94
C LEU A 224 -8.77 -15.45 -10.17
N LEU A 225 -9.47 -16.47 -9.66
CA LEU A 225 -10.93 -16.54 -9.67
C LEU A 225 -11.52 -15.34 -8.94
N SER A 226 -11.08 -15.08 -7.72
CA SER A 226 -11.56 -13.97 -6.87
C SER A 226 -11.36 -12.61 -7.55
N ARG A 227 -10.17 -12.38 -8.12
CA ARG A 227 -9.86 -11.16 -8.88
C ARG A 227 -10.76 -11.00 -10.11
N THR A 228 -11.09 -12.10 -10.77
CA THR A 228 -11.91 -12.11 -11.98
C THR A 228 -13.39 -11.90 -11.66
N LEU A 229 -13.91 -12.61 -10.65
CA LEU A 229 -15.30 -12.48 -10.19
C LEU A 229 -15.60 -11.06 -9.76
N LEU A 230 -14.85 -10.55 -8.78
CA LEU A 230 -15.10 -9.24 -8.18
C LEU A 230 -14.73 -8.10 -9.13
N GLY A 231 -13.56 -8.17 -9.77
CA GLY A 231 -13.01 -7.05 -10.53
C GLY A 231 -13.49 -6.94 -11.97
N ARG A 232 -14.10 -7.99 -12.54
CA ARG A 232 -14.51 -8.01 -13.95
C ARG A 232 -15.91 -8.53 -14.17
N ILE A 233 -16.27 -9.68 -13.62
CA ILE A 233 -17.58 -10.31 -13.92
C ILE A 233 -18.70 -9.54 -13.24
N ALA A 234 -18.59 -9.23 -11.95
CA ALA A 234 -19.65 -8.57 -11.18
C ALA A 234 -20.06 -7.19 -11.74
N VAL A 235 -19.14 -6.51 -12.42
CA VAL A 235 -19.34 -5.17 -13.02
C VAL A 235 -19.23 -5.19 -14.55
N ALA A 236 -19.34 -6.37 -15.18
CA ALA A 236 -19.30 -6.46 -16.63
C ALA A 236 -20.54 -5.80 -17.27
N GLU A 237 -20.29 -5.01 -18.31
CA GLU A 237 -21.31 -4.40 -19.15
C GLU A 237 -21.91 -5.47 -20.08
N THR A 238 -23.17 -5.81 -19.83
CA THR A 238 -23.87 -6.90 -20.51
C THR A 238 -24.54 -6.49 -21.83
N ASP A 239 -24.65 -5.19 -22.08
CA ASP A 239 -25.29 -4.56 -23.23
C ASP A 239 -24.29 -3.94 -24.23
N LYS A 240 -22.99 -4.16 -24.00
CA LYS A 240 -21.93 -3.56 -24.82
C LYS A 240 -21.93 -4.11 -26.25
N PRO A 241 -22.01 -3.26 -27.30
CA PRO A 241 -22.00 -3.70 -28.70
C PRO A 241 -20.63 -4.27 -29.11
N ASP A 242 -19.54 -3.63 -28.65
CA ASP A 242 -18.17 -3.95 -29.03
C ASP A 242 -17.39 -4.57 -27.86
N GLY A 243 -17.39 -5.90 -27.78
CA GLY A 243 -16.54 -6.66 -26.87
C GLY A 243 -17.27 -7.79 -26.16
N SER A 244 -16.56 -8.91 -25.95
CA SER A 244 -17.07 -10.05 -25.19
C SER A 244 -16.58 -10.01 -23.74
N ILE A 245 -17.42 -10.49 -22.82
CA ILE A 245 -16.99 -10.69 -21.42
C ILE A 245 -15.79 -11.65 -21.37
N ILE A 246 -15.76 -12.65 -22.25
CA ILE A 246 -14.67 -13.63 -22.36
C ILE A 246 -13.35 -12.95 -22.71
N SER A 247 -13.29 -12.04 -23.69
CA SER A 247 -12.04 -11.37 -24.05
C SER A 247 -11.53 -10.49 -22.91
N THR A 248 -12.45 -9.90 -22.14
CA THR A 248 -12.11 -9.13 -20.93
C THR A 248 -11.52 -10.04 -19.84
N ILE A 249 -12.13 -11.21 -19.59
CA ILE A 249 -11.62 -12.22 -18.66
C ILE A 249 -10.23 -12.70 -19.11
N TYR A 250 -10.07 -13.07 -20.37
CA TYR A 250 -8.80 -13.53 -20.95
C TYR A 250 -7.67 -12.52 -20.76
N ASN A 251 -7.91 -11.25 -21.11
CA ASN A 251 -6.92 -10.19 -20.98
C ASN A 251 -6.53 -9.96 -19.52
N VAL A 252 -7.49 -10.08 -18.61
CA VAL A 252 -7.26 -9.83 -17.19
C VAL A 252 -6.48 -10.96 -16.56
N ILE A 253 -6.86 -12.22 -16.80
CA ILE A 253 -6.11 -13.38 -16.32
C ILE A 253 -4.69 -13.34 -16.86
N THR A 254 -4.51 -13.09 -18.16
CA THR A 254 -3.17 -13.01 -18.77
C THR A 254 -2.34 -11.89 -18.12
N ASN A 255 -2.91 -10.68 -17.96
CA ASN A 255 -2.23 -9.58 -17.28
C ASN A 255 -1.91 -9.88 -15.81
N LEU A 256 -2.79 -10.57 -15.09
CA LEU A 256 -2.56 -10.94 -13.69
C LEU A 256 -1.45 -11.96 -13.56
N ILE A 257 -1.41 -12.98 -14.43
CA ILE A 257 -0.33 -13.98 -14.45
C ILE A 257 1.01 -13.32 -14.78
N GLU A 258 1.04 -12.45 -15.80
CA GLU A 258 2.26 -11.74 -16.21
C GLU A 258 2.79 -10.80 -15.12
N ASN A 259 1.90 -10.10 -14.40
CA ASN A 259 2.26 -9.10 -13.38
C ASN A 259 2.20 -9.63 -11.93
N MET A 260 2.10 -10.94 -11.74
CA MET A 260 2.00 -11.56 -10.42
C MET A 260 3.21 -11.22 -9.54
N ASP A 261 4.42 -11.22 -10.12
CA ASP A 261 5.68 -10.84 -9.45
C ASP A 261 5.65 -9.42 -8.89
N LYS A 262 5.01 -8.48 -9.60
CA LYS A 262 4.89 -7.10 -9.12
C LYS A 262 3.91 -7.01 -7.95
N THR A 263 2.84 -7.81 -8.02
CA THR A 263 1.76 -7.77 -7.03
C THR A 263 2.23 -8.33 -5.69
N PHE A 264 3.03 -9.40 -5.69
CA PHE A 264 3.57 -10.03 -4.49
C PHE A 264 5.01 -9.60 -4.14
N GLY A 265 5.84 -9.22 -5.12
CA GLY A 265 7.24 -8.80 -4.94
C GLY A 265 7.44 -7.34 -4.52
N SER A 266 6.36 -6.56 -4.34
CA SER A 266 6.42 -5.16 -3.86
C SER A 266 6.89 -5.04 -2.40
N GLY A 267 6.92 -6.15 -1.64
CA GLY A 267 7.49 -6.26 -0.29
C GLY A 267 9.02 -6.43 -0.29
N GLY A 268 9.76 -5.54 -0.95
CA GLY A 268 11.17 -5.25 -0.63
C GLY A 268 12.25 -6.31 -0.82
N MET A 269 11.99 -7.56 -1.22
CA MET A 269 13.06 -8.57 -1.25
C MET A 269 13.09 -9.54 -2.43
N ILE A 270 12.17 -9.44 -3.39
CA ILE A 270 12.15 -10.34 -4.55
C ILE A 270 11.88 -9.55 -5.83
N LEU A 271 12.87 -8.76 -6.25
CA LEU A 271 12.95 -8.34 -7.64
C LEU A 271 13.44 -9.55 -8.42
N ASP A 272 12.65 -9.98 -9.41
CA ASP A 272 13.01 -10.88 -10.52
C ASP A 272 14.51 -11.26 -10.56
N ILE A 273 14.81 -12.52 -10.22
CA ILE A 273 16.12 -13.14 -10.50
C ILE A 273 16.50 -12.96 -11.99
N ASP A 274 15.50 -12.84 -12.88
CA ASP A 274 15.70 -12.58 -14.31
C ASP A 274 16.18 -11.16 -14.68
N ARG A 275 16.13 -10.18 -13.77
CA ARG A 275 16.71 -8.85 -14.06
C ARG A 275 18.20 -8.76 -13.82
N TYR A 276 18.81 -9.80 -13.25
CA TYR A 276 20.24 -9.97 -13.20
C TYR A 276 20.74 -10.88 -14.33
N ARG A 277 20.18 -10.77 -15.55
CA ARG A 277 20.91 -11.30 -16.72
C ARG A 277 22.26 -10.56 -16.80
N PRO A 278 23.40 -11.24 -16.69
CA PRO A 278 24.68 -10.60 -16.96
C PRO A 278 24.63 -10.00 -18.36
N LYS A 279 25.19 -8.80 -18.52
CA LYS A 279 25.37 -8.19 -19.84
C LYS A 279 26.04 -9.24 -20.73
N ARG A 280 25.35 -9.60 -21.81
CA ARG A 280 25.78 -10.46 -22.93
C ARG A 280 27.31 -10.56 -23.02
N GLY A 281 27.90 -11.66 -22.52
CA GLY A 281 29.35 -11.91 -22.64
C GLY A 281 30.03 -12.74 -21.54
N GLU A 282 29.41 -12.97 -20.39
CA GLU A 282 29.97 -13.85 -19.35
C GLU A 282 29.12 -15.11 -19.21
N GLU A 283 29.61 -16.21 -19.77
CA GLU A 283 29.20 -17.56 -19.38
C GLU A 283 29.70 -17.79 -17.94
N ARG A 284 28.87 -17.45 -16.95
CA ARG A 284 28.98 -18.06 -15.63
C ARG A 284 28.11 -19.31 -15.62
N GLU A 285 28.69 -20.41 -15.17
CA GLU A 285 27.98 -21.64 -14.84
C GLU A 285 27.04 -21.37 -13.66
N ASP A 286 25.85 -20.84 -13.96
CA ASP A 286 24.80 -20.58 -12.96
C ASP A 286 24.16 -21.92 -12.55
N ASN A 287 24.73 -22.52 -11.50
CA ASN A 287 24.10 -23.53 -10.66
C ASN A 287 23.90 -23.02 -9.22
N ASP A 288 23.81 -21.70 -9.03
CA ASP A 288 23.41 -21.12 -7.75
C ASP A 288 21.92 -21.44 -7.56
N SER A 289 21.63 -22.33 -6.62
CA SER A 289 20.27 -22.74 -6.30
C SER A 289 19.45 -21.53 -5.84
N VAL A 290 18.19 -21.44 -6.28
CA VAL A 290 17.18 -20.47 -5.80
C VAL A 290 17.12 -20.40 -4.26
N ALA A 291 17.51 -21.48 -3.58
CA ALA A 291 17.66 -21.58 -2.14
C ALA A 291 18.79 -20.73 -1.52
N GLU A 292 19.89 -20.46 -2.22
CA GLU A 292 20.99 -19.62 -1.69
C GLU A 292 20.61 -18.13 -1.64
N ASN A 293 19.76 -17.67 -2.57
CA ASN A 293 19.19 -16.32 -2.51
C ASN A 293 18.14 -16.15 -1.39
N LEU A 294 17.70 -17.25 -0.78
CA LEU A 294 16.79 -17.28 0.38
C LEU A 294 17.54 -17.29 1.72
N GLN A 295 18.88 -17.41 1.74
CA GLN A 295 19.60 -17.06 2.96
C GLN A 295 19.34 -15.58 3.23
N VAL A 296 18.84 -15.29 4.43
CA VAL A 296 18.84 -13.94 4.97
C VAL A 296 20.30 -13.54 5.11
N SER A 297 20.88 -13.02 4.02
CA SER A 297 22.15 -12.35 4.07
C SER A 297 21.91 -11.10 4.89
N GLN A 298 22.37 -11.15 6.14
CA GLN A 298 22.47 -9.93 6.91
C GLN A 298 23.34 -8.98 6.09
N ARG A 299 22.85 -7.75 5.88
CA ARG A 299 23.55 -6.73 5.08
C ARG A 299 24.94 -6.38 5.64
N VAL A 300 25.21 -6.80 6.87
CA VAL A 300 26.42 -6.56 7.62
C VAL A 300 26.73 -7.83 8.42
N SER A 301 27.99 -8.25 8.48
CA SER A 301 28.43 -9.31 9.39
C SER A 301 28.08 -8.96 10.84
N ASP A 302 27.64 -9.95 11.62
CA ASP A 302 27.29 -9.84 13.05
C ASP A 302 28.33 -9.08 13.89
N VAL A 303 29.61 -9.13 13.49
CA VAL A 303 30.70 -8.46 14.20
C VAL A 303 30.55 -6.94 14.21
N HIS A 304 30.10 -6.32 13.12
CA HIS A 304 30.07 -4.86 13.02
C HIS A 304 28.96 -4.20 13.88
N PRO A 305 27.71 -4.71 13.92
CA PRO A 305 26.71 -4.23 14.87
C PRO A 305 27.18 -4.37 16.32
N ILE A 306 27.79 -5.49 16.71
CA ILE A 306 28.30 -5.72 18.07
C ILE A 306 29.39 -4.69 18.44
N ILE A 307 30.32 -4.40 17.52
CA ILE A 307 31.35 -3.37 17.72
C ILE A 307 30.70 -2.00 17.88
N ALA A 308 29.76 -1.66 16.98
CA ALA A 308 29.05 -0.39 17.02
C ALA A 308 28.25 -0.23 18.33
N GLU A 309 27.59 -1.28 18.82
CA GLU A 309 26.85 -1.25 20.09
C GLU A 309 27.76 -1.08 21.30
N THR A 310 28.88 -1.80 21.31
CA THR A 310 29.88 -1.68 22.37
C THR A 310 30.45 -0.25 22.42
N TYR A 311 30.65 0.36 21.26
CA TYR A 311 31.15 1.72 21.12
C TYR A 311 30.08 2.78 21.49
N VAL A 312 28.85 2.66 20.98
CA VAL A 312 27.71 3.55 21.31
C VAL A 312 27.31 3.46 22.78
N SER A 313 27.50 2.30 23.42
CA SER A 313 27.32 2.15 24.87
C SER A 313 28.24 3.07 25.68
N LYS A 314 29.42 3.42 25.14
CA LYS A 314 30.33 4.43 25.68
C LYS A 314 30.06 5.82 25.09
N TYR A 315 28.78 6.23 25.10
CA TYR A 315 28.30 7.45 24.46
C TYR A 315 29.02 8.75 24.86
N VAL A 316 29.60 8.82 26.07
CA VAL A 316 30.39 9.98 26.52
C VAL A 316 31.71 10.09 25.78
N ASP A 317 32.38 8.96 25.55
CA ASP A 317 33.67 8.93 24.84
C ASP A 317 33.45 9.18 23.36
N MET A 318 32.40 8.56 22.79
CA MET A 318 31.96 8.83 21.41
C MET A 318 31.62 10.31 21.17
N ALA A 319 30.91 10.97 22.10
CA ALA A 319 30.57 12.38 21.96
C ALA A 319 31.83 13.27 21.96
N LYS A 320 32.85 12.93 22.74
CA LYS A 320 34.13 13.65 22.75
C LYS A 320 34.92 13.45 21.47
N GLU A 321 34.84 12.27 20.86
CA GLU A 321 35.50 11.97 19.59
C GLU A 321 34.85 12.75 18.44
N LEU A 322 33.51 12.74 18.37
CA LEU A 322 32.75 13.47 17.34
C LEU A 322 32.83 15.00 17.48
N SER A 323 32.80 15.51 18.71
CA SER A 323 32.90 16.95 18.99
C SER A 323 33.60 17.19 20.33
N PRO A 324 34.92 17.40 20.35
CA PRO A 324 35.70 17.56 21.58
C PRO A 324 35.25 18.73 22.48
N THR A 325 34.54 19.70 21.91
CA THR A 325 34.08 20.91 22.61
C THR A 325 32.68 20.77 23.23
N VAL A 326 31.97 19.66 22.97
CA VAL A 326 30.60 19.46 23.47
C VAL A 326 30.58 19.33 25.00
N PRO A 327 29.72 20.07 25.71
CA PRO A 327 29.57 19.91 27.16
C PRO A 327 29.05 18.52 27.53
N ILE A 328 29.85 17.74 28.26
CA ILE A 328 29.47 16.37 28.69
C ILE A 328 28.16 16.37 29.49
N ARG A 329 27.86 17.45 30.24
CA ARG A 329 26.59 17.59 30.97
C ARG A 329 25.39 17.57 30.01
N LEU A 330 25.49 18.30 28.89
CA LEU A 330 24.45 18.34 27.86
C LEU A 330 24.21 16.96 27.25
N VAL A 331 25.29 16.25 26.90
CA VAL A 331 25.22 14.89 26.35
C VAL A 331 24.48 13.95 27.32
N LYS A 332 24.83 13.98 28.61
CA LYS A 332 24.18 13.16 29.62
C LYS A 332 22.70 13.48 29.78
N GLU A 333 22.32 14.76 29.78
CA GLU A 333 20.92 15.19 29.89
C GLU A 333 20.08 14.69 28.70
N CYS A 334 20.57 14.86 27.46
CA CYS A 334 19.88 14.39 26.26
C CYS A 334 19.70 12.86 26.24
N VAL A 335 20.78 12.12 26.52
CA VAL A 335 20.75 10.65 26.52
C VAL A 335 19.82 10.10 27.60
N VAL A 336 19.91 10.62 28.84
CA VAL A 336 19.08 10.16 29.96
C VAL A 336 17.59 10.46 29.71
N ARG A 337 17.26 11.57 29.05
CA ARG A 337 15.87 11.89 28.72
C ARG A 337 15.27 10.85 27.77
N LEU A 338 16.00 10.50 26.71
CA LEU A 338 15.52 9.57 25.69
C LEU A 338 15.43 8.13 26.20
N THR A 339 16.43 7.67 26.95
CA THR A 339 16.42 6.30 27.51
C THR A 339 15.36 6.09 28.59
N LYS A 340 14.92 7.16 29.26
CA LYS A 340 13.80 7.10 30.22
C LYS A 340 12.43 7.23 29.58
N ALA A 341 12.33 7.84 28.40
CA ALA A 341 11.06 8.13 27.75
C ALA A 341 10.45 6.87 27.12
N ASP A 342 11.28 5.97 26.58
CA ASP A 342 10.95 4.70 25.89
C ASP A 342 9.78 4.74 24.87
N ASP A 343 9.34 5.94 24.48
CA ASP A 343 8.14 6.18 23.68
C ASP A 343 8.44 7.03 22.43
N LEU A 344 9.68 6.96 21.93
CA LEU A 344 10.12 7.64 20.73
C LEU A 344 10.19 6.68 19.55
N ASP A 345 9.19 6.71 18.67
CA ASP A 345 9.10 5.83 17.49
C ASP A 345 10.19 6.13 16.45
N ILE A 346 11.18 5.25 16.27
CA ILE A 346 12.34 5.54 15.42
C ILE A 346 11.96 5.59 13.92
N GLU A 347 11.78 6.80 13.40
CA GLU A 347 11.50 7.02 11.98
C GLU A 347 12.77 7.06 11.11
N PRO A 348 12.70 6.67 9.82
CA PRO A 348 13.87 6.64 8.92
C PRO A 348 14.64 7.96 8.83
N PHE A 349 13.95 9.10 8.92
CA PHE A 349 14.59 10.41 8.85
C PHE A 349 15.54 10.66 10.03
N ARG A 350 15.22 10.16 11.24
CA ARG A 350 16.07 10.30 12.42
C ARG A 350 17.36 9.53 12.25
N VAL A 351 17.26 8.31 11.73
CA VAL A 351 18.43 7.47 11.41
C VAL A 351 19.31 8.17 10.38
N ASN A 352 18.73 8.77 9.34
CA ASN A 352 19.51 9.50 8.33
C ASN A 352 20.22 10.75 8.89
N LEU A 353 19.55 11.52 9.75
CA LEU A 353 20.18 12.68 10.41
C LEU A 353 21.32 12.24 11.33
N VAL A 354 21.09 11.20 12.14
CA VAL A 354 22.10 10.61 13.00
C VAL A 354 23.26 10.08 12.17
N ALA A 355 22.99 9.44 11.03
CA ALA A 355 24.02 8.90 10.14
C ALA A 355 24.95 9.99 9.61
N ILE A 356 24.43 11.19 9.32
CA ILE A 356 25.26 12.33 8.89
C ILE A 356 26.20 12.75 10.03
N ILE A 357 25.65 12.93 11.23
CA ILE A 357 26.39 13.44 12.40
C ILE A 357 27.42 12.43 12.93
N ALA A 358 27.05 11.15 12.94
CA ALA A 358 27.86 10.06 13.48
C ALA A 358 28.65 9.28 12.41
N SER A 359 28.71 9.80 11.17
CA SER A 359 29.35 9.12 10.03
C SER A 359 30.83 8.78 10.26
N GLU A 360 31.54 9.59 11.04
CA GLU A 360 32.95 9.37 11.41
C GLU A 360 33.11 8.27 12.47
N ALA A 361 32.10 8.07 13.32
CA ALA A 361 32.18 7.18 14.50
C ALA A 361 31.54 5.81 14.26
N VAL A 362 30.44 5.74 13.49
CA VAL A 362 29.68 4.52 13.26
C VAL A 362 29.36 4.38 11.79
N SER A 363 29.61 3.18 11.25
CA SER A 363 29.23 2.87 9.87
C SER A 363 27.71 3.01 9.68
N ILE A 364 27.29 3.77 8.68
CA ILE A 364 25.88 3.99 8.32
C ILE A 364 25.11 2.67 8.18
N ARG A 365 25.75 1.63 7.66
CA ARG A 365 25.12 0.31 7.49
C ARG A 365 24.81 -0.37 8.82
N SER A 366 25.64 -0.14 9.84
CA SER A 366 25.47 -0.74 11.16
C SER A 366 24.37 -0.06 11.96
N LEU A 367 24.04 1.21 11.67
CA LEU A 367 22.98 1.97 12.36
C LEU A 367 21.61 1.30 12.28
N HIS A 368 21.29 0.67 11.14
CA HIS A 368 20.03 -0.04 10.94
C HIS A 368 19.95 -1.37 11.70
N SER A 369 21.09 -1.88 12.17
CA SER A 369 21.19 -3.14 12.91
C SER A 369 21.40 -2.93 14.41
N LEU A 370 21.45 -1.68 14.89
CA LEU A 370 21.59 -1.38 16.32
C LEU A 370 20.29 -1.69 17.07
N HIS A 371 20.43 -2.25 18.27
CA HIS A 371 19.31 -2.37 19.19
C HIS A 371 18.74 -0.99 19.58
N HIS A 372 17.44 -0.99 19.92
CA HIS A 372 16.67 0.22 20.22
C HIS A 372 17.31 1.12 21.30
N PRO A 373 17.77 0.60 22.46
CA PRO A 373 18.36 1.44 23.51
C PRO A 373 19.64 2.17 23.04
N GLU A 374 20.47 1.51 22.24
CA GLU A 374 21.71 2.03 21.70
C GLU A 374 21.42 3.12 20.67
N LEU A 375 20.42 2.91 19.82
CA LEU A 375 19.99 3.92 18.86
C LEU A 375 19.42 5.17 19.55
N LEU A 376 18.68 5.02 20.65
CA LEU A 376 18.22 6.15 21.47
C LEU A 376 19.40 6.92 22.10
N ARG A 377 20.44 6.23 22.59
CA ARG A 377 21.66 6.88 23.08
C ARG A 377 22.33 7.68 21.97
N LEU A 378 22.43 7.11 20.78
CA LEU A 378 23.04 7.78 19.64
C LEU A 378 22.24 9.01 19.18
N ILE A 379 20.91 8.92 19.16
CA ILE A 379 20.01 10.07 18.91
C ILE A 379 20.25 11.17 19.97
N GLY A 380 20.41 10.80 21.25
CA GLY A 380 20.69 11.74 22.33
C GLY A 380 22.04 12.44 22.19
N VAL A 381 23.07 11.72 21.74
CA VAL A 381 24.38 12.31 21.43
C VAL A 381 24.27 13.26 20.23
N ALA A 382 23.60 12.85 19.17
CA ALA A 382 23.38 13.68 17.99
C ALA A 382 22.61 14.97 18.34
N GLN A 383 21.59 14.88 19.19
CA GLN A 383 20.86 16.05 19.71
C GLN A 383 21.79 17.03 20.43
N ALA A 384 22.65 16.53 21.33
CA ALA A 384 23.59 17.38 22.09
C ALA A 384 24.61 18.06 21.17
N ILE A 385 25.10 17.37 20.14
CA ILE A 385 26.02 17.92 19.15
C ILE A 385 25.33 19.01 18.31
N LEU A 386 24.10 18.78 17.84
CA LEU A 386 23.35 19.77 17.07
C LEU A 386 23.15 21.08 17.85
N ILE A 387 22.76 20.98 19.13
CA ILE A 387 22.59 22.15 20.02
C ILE A 387 23.91 22.90 20.18
N HIS A 388 25.01 22.17 20.41
CA HIS A 388 26.32 22.77 20.57
C HIS A 388 26.79 23.56 19.33
N HIS A 389 26.41 23.09 18.13
CA HIS A 389 26.68 23.77 16.87
C HIS A 389 25.65 24.85 16.50
N GLY A 390 24.66 25.12 17.35
CA GLY A 390 23.64 26.18 17.16
C GLY A 390 22.44 25.76 16.29
N PHE A 391 22.26 24.47 16.05
CA PHE A 391 21.13 23.92 15.28
C PHE A 391 19.99 23.46 16.21
N ASP A 392 19.47 24.37 17.03
CA ASP A 392 18.48 24.07 18.06
C ASP A 392 17.16 23.52 17.49
N ASP A 393 16.65 24.11 16.40
CA ASP A 393 15.40 23.66 15.78
C ASP A 393 15.52 22.22 15.27
N LEU A 394 16.65 21.87 14.64
CA LEU A 394 16.90 20.51 14.16
C LEU A 394 17.07 19.53 15.31
N ALA A 395 17.71 19.94 16.41
CA ALA A 395 17.86 19.13 17.60
C ALA A 395 16.50 18.82 18.27
N HIS A 396 15.59 19.79 18.28
CA HIS A 396 14.23 19.60 18.77
C HIS A 396 13.42 18.70 17.85
N VAL A 397 13.49 18.87 16.52
CA VAL A 397 12.79 17.99 15.55
C VAL A 397 13.31 16.55 15.63
N LEU A 398 14.62 16.37 15.81
CA LEU A 398 15.24 15.03 15.91
C LEU A 398 14.64 14.19 17.04
N THR A 399 14.25 14.84 18.15
CA THR A 399 13.73 14.16 19.34
C THR A 399 12.23 14.29 19.55
N ALA A 400 11.58 15.17 18.79
CA ALA A 400 10.15 15.43 18.86
C ALA A 400 9.31 14.19 18.52
N ARG A 401 8.17 14.06 19.19
CA ARG A 401 7.16 13.04 18.88
C ARG A 401 6.33 13.49 17.69
N CYS A 402 6.01 12.54 16.83
CA CYS A 402 5.19 12.74 15.63
C CYS A 402 3.86 12.01 15.80
N GLN A 403 2.77 12.65 15.43
CA GLN A 403 1.46 12.01 15.31
C GLN A 403 0.88 12.27 13.91
N PRO A 404 0.18 11.30 13.29
CA PRO A 404 -0.53 11.53 12.05
C PRO A 404 -1.52 12.69 12.20
N GLN A 405 -1.64 13.51 11.17
CA GLN A 405 -2.58 14.64 11.20
C GLN A 405 -4.03 14.13 11.24
N ASP A 406 -4.82 14.67 12.17
CA ASP A 406 -6.25 14.39 12.25
C ASP A 406 -7.00 15.03 11.07
N PRO A 407 -7.66 14.25 10.20
CA PRO A 407 -8.38 14.77 9.03
C PRO A 407 -9.61 15.61 9.38
N THR A 408 -10.09 15.60 10.63
CA THR A 408 -11.26 16.36 11.08
C THR A 408 -10.96 17.81 11.46
N ILE A 409 -9.67 18.15 11.67
CA ILE A 409 -9.25 19.48 12.11
C ILE A 409 -8.86 20.33 10.88
N ILE A 410 -9.72 21.29 10.51
CA ILE A 410 -9.41 22.31 9.50
C ILE A 410 -8.38 23.28 10.08
N LYS A 411 -7.10 23.12 9.73
CA LYS A 411 -6.03 24.05 10.12
C LYS A 411 -6.03 25.25 9.19
N GLY A 412 -6.03 26.46 9.76
CA GLY A 412 -5.90 27.71 9.00
C GLY A 412 -4.58 27.81 8.25
N ASP A 413 -4.53 28.70 7.25
CA ASP A 413 -3.43 28.90 6.28
C ASP A 413 -2.02 29.13 6.89
N THR A 414 -1.89 29.30 8.20
CA THR A 414 -0.61 29.36 8.92
C THR A 414 0.22 28.07 8.83
N TYR A 415 -0.40 26.92 8.54
CA TYR A 415 0.28 25.63 8.37
C TYR A 415 0.44 25.21 6.89
N SER A 416 0.13 26.11 5.95
CA SER A 416 0.18 25.87 4.51
C SER A 416 1.61 25.69 3.97
N ASN A 417 1.76 24.84 2.94
CA ASN A 417 2.98 24.54 2.18
C ASN A 417 3.78 25.77 1.69
N ASN A 418 3.19 26.97 1.72
CA ASN A 418 3.75 28.20 1.16
C ASN A 418 4.54 29.08 2.13
N THR A 419 4.63 28.75 3.43
CA THR A 419 5.31 29.61 4.42
C THR A 419 6.79 29.30 4.66
N ARG A 420 7.32 28.16 4.18
CA ARG A 420 8.74 27.80 4.37
C ARG A 420 9.65 28.55 3.39
N SER A 421 10.76 29.09 3.88
CA SER A 421 11.75 29.80 3.05
C SER A 421 12.33 28.84 2.00
N ARG A 422 12.53 29.31 0.76
CA ARG A 422 13.20 28.52 -0.28
C ARG A 422 14.68 28.35 0.06
N LEU A 423 15.30 27.27 -0.43
CA LEU A 423 16.76 27.11 -0.32
C LEU A 423 17.45 28.31 -0.98
N THR A 424 18.40 28.92 -0.28
CA THR A 424 19.20 30.01 -0.86
C THR A 424 20.07 29.47 -2.00
N LYS A 425 20.33 30.32 -2.99
CA LYS A 425 21.16 29.95 -4.14
C LYS A 425 22.57 29.52 -3.71
N ASP A 426 23.13 30.21 -2.72
CA ASP A 426 24.46 29.92 -2.19
C ASP A 426 24.53 28.52 -1.56
N ASN A 427 23.48 28.11 -0.82
CA ASN A 427 23.38 26.76 -0.25
C ASN A 427 23.25 25.69 -1.34
N VAL A 428 22.47 25.95 -2.39
CA VAL A 428 22.36 25.02 -3.54
C VAL A 428 23.70 24.86 -4.24
N ASP A 429 24.39 25.97 -4.50
CA ASP A 429 25.70 25.96 -5.19
C ASP A 429 26.76 25.25 -4.32
N ALA A 430 26.73 25.40 -2.99
CA ALA A 430 27.60 24.68 -2.06
C ALA A 430 27.29 23.16 -2.02
N LEU A 431 26.02 22.76 -1.97
CA LEU A 431 25.63 21.35 -2.01
C LEU A 431 26.00 20.69 -3.34
N MET A 432 25.93 21.40 -4.46
CA MET A 432 26.39 20.90 -5.75
C MET A 432 27.90 20.67 -5.81
N ARG A 433 28.69 21.41 -5.02
CA ARG A 433 30.13 21.13 -4.88
C ARG A 433 30.39 19.89 -4.05
N LEU A 434 29.63 19.70 -2.98
CA LEU A 434 29.74 18.55 -2.08
C LEU A 434 29.29 17.24 -2.77
N TYR A 435 28.27 17.31 -3.63
CA TYR A 435 27.73 16.17 -4.39
C TYR A 435 27.93 16.37 -5.91
N PRO A 436 29.15 16.20 -6.43
CA PRO A 436 29.47 16.50 -7.83
C PRO A 436 28.90 15.48 -8.83
N HIS A 437 28.53 14.28 -8.38
CA HIS A 437 28.06 13.18 -9.22
C HIS A 437 26.53 13.08 -9.19
N TYR A 438 25.90 13.40 -10.31
CA TYR A 438 24.44 13.29 -10.50
C TYR A 438 24.03 11.84 -10.82
N LYS A 439 22.87 11.41 -10.29
CA LYS A 439 22.24 10.15 -10.74
C LYS A 439 21.69 10.32 -12.15
N LEU A 440 22.19 9.51 -13.09
CA LEU A 440 21.59 9.34 -14.41
C LEU A 440 20.21 8.67 -14.25
N LYS A 441 19.11 9.43 -14.34
CA LYS A 441 17.78 8.84 -14.47
C LYS A 441 17.66 8.09 -15.80
N THR A 442 16.91 6.98 -15.79
CA THR A 442 16.73 6.01 -16.87
C THR A 442 16.04 6.56 -18.12
N ARG A 443 15.60 7.84 -18.14
CA ARG A 443 14.93 8.47 -19.28
C ARG A 443 15.74 9.67 -19.81
N PRO A 444 16.17 9.70 -21.09
CA PRO A 444 17.16 10.67 -21.60
C PRO A 444 16.69 12.13 -21.82
N GLY A 445 15.69 12.64 -21.08
CA GLY A 445 15.03 13.92 -21.42
C GLY A 445 14.79 14.92 -20.29
N GLU A 446 14.85 14.53 -19.02
CA GLU A 446 14.58 15.44 -17.89
C GLU A 446 15.83 15.60 -17.02
N ARG A 447 16.82 16.35 -17.50
CA ARG A 447 17.90 16.86 -16.64
C ARG A 447 17.39 18.12 -15.97
N LYS A 448 16.97 18.06 -14.70
CA LYS A 448 16.61 19.25 -13.93
C LYS A 448 17.79 19.63 -13.03
N LYS A 449 18.01 20.92 -12.83
CA LYS A 449 19.01 21.48 -11.90
C LYS A 449 18.81 21.04 -10.43
N THR A 450 17.77 20.26 -10.14
CA THR A 450 17.37 19.72 -8.83
C THR A 450 17.89 18.31 -8.55
N ASP A 451 18.71 17.72 -9.43
CA ASP A 451 19.17 16.32 -9.32
C ASP A 451 20.37 16.12 -8.35
N CYS A 452 20.59 17.04 -7.41
CA CYS A 452 21.62 16.93 -6.37
C CYS A 452 21.06 16.16 -5.15
N GLU A 453 21.76 15.11 -4.70
CA GLU A 453 21.30 14.24 -3.61
C GLU A 453 21.08 15.01 -2.30
N GLY A 454 21.94 15.99 -2.00
CA GLY A 454 21.76 16.86 -0.83
C GLY A 454 20.48 17.69 -0.89
N VAL A 455 20.10 18.18 -2.08
CA VAL A 455 18.84 18.93 -2.27
C VAL A 455 17.63 17.98 -2.16
N GLU A 456 17.73 16.78 -2.72
CA GLU A 456 16.68 15.77 -2.65
C GLU A 456 16.44 15.30 -1.20
N PHE A 457 17.51 15.13 -0.41
CA PHE A 457 17.42 14.85 1.02
C PHE A 457 16.68 15.95 1.78
N ILE A 458 17.02 17.22 1.54
CA ILE A 458 16.37 18.35 2.23
C ILE A 458 14.90 18.45 1.86
N GLU A 459 14.54 18.31 0.58
CA GLU A 459 13.14 18.35 0.14
C GLU A 459 12.36 17.13 0.65
N GLY A 460 12.99 15.95 0.72
CA GLY A 460 12.41 14.76 1.36
C GLY A 460 12.11 14.97 2.84
N PHE A 461 13.07 15.51 3.60
CA PHE A 461 12.88 15.86 5.01
C PHE A 461 11.79 16.93 5.20
N ASN A 462 11.78 17.94 4.33
CA ASN A 462 10.80 19.01 4.34
C ASN A 462 9.38 18.46 4.15
N LYS A 463 9.19 17.54 3.19
CA LYS A 463 7.91 16.87 2.97
C LYS A 463 7.50 16.00 4.16
N HIS A 464 8.44 15.26 4.75
CA HIS A 464 8.18 14.41 5.92
C HIS A 464 7.69 15.23 7.11
N THR A 465 8.38 16.33 7.42
CA THR A 465 7.99 17.23 8.51
C THR A 465 6.66 17.95 8.31
N GLN A 466 6.12 17.98 7.09
CA GLN A 466 4.79 18.54 6.81
C GLN A 466 3.66 17.51 6.97
N ALA A 467 3.96 16.22 6.97
CA ALA A 467 2.97 15.15 7.01
C ALA A 467 2.45 14.86 8.43
N TYR A 468 3.16 15.31 9.47
CA TYR A 468 2.88 14.99 10.87
C TYR A 468 2.72 16.24 11.72
N ASP A 469 2.01 16.07 12.83
CA ASP A 469 2.03 17.02 13.94
C ASP A 469 3.16 16.67 14.89
N TRP A 470 3.93 17.69 15.28
CA TRP A 470 5.14 17.52 16.07
C TRP A 470 4.94 18.04 17.49
N PHE A 471 5.48 17.32 18.46
CA PHE A 471 5.41 17.69 19.87
C PHE A 471 6.80 17.66 20.50
N TYR A 472 7.11 18.66 21.32
CA TYR A 472 8.41 18.76 22.00
C TYR A 472 8.68 17.52 22.86
N ASN A 473 9.88 16.97 22.73
CA ASN A 473 10.40 15.90 23.56
C ASN A 473 11.92 16.08 23.75
N SER A 474 12.30 17.05 24.59
CA SER A 474 13.71 17.39 24.85
C SER A 474 13.91 17.62 26.36
N PRO A 475 15.16 17.61 26.88
CA PRO A 475 15.45 17.95 28.27
C PRO A 475 14.86 19.31 28.69
N ASP A 476 14.30 19.39 29.90
CA ASP A 476 13.61 20.60 30.39
C ASP A 476 14.56 21.81 30.47
N THR A 477 15.84 21.58 30.74
CA THR A 477 16.91 22.59 30.75
C THR A 477 17.08 23.26 29.38
N LEU A 478 16.76 22.57 28.29
CA LEU A 478 16.84 23.06 26.93
C LEU A 478 15.55 23.76 26.50
N LEU A 479 14.41 23.20 26.88
CA LEU A 479 13.10 23.81 26.61
C LEU A 479 12.90 25.14 27.35
N GLN A 480 13.55 25.33 28.50
CA GLN A 480 13.57 26.62 29.19
C GLN A 480 14.42 27.69 28.48
N LYS A 481 15.37 27.28 27.63
CA LYS A 481 16.20 28.20 26.83
C LYS A 481 15.54 28.60 25.52
N SER A 482 14.55 27.84 25.04
CA SER A 482 13.78 28.21 23.85
C SER A 482 12.99 29.50 24.12
N THR A 483 12.83 30.32 23.09
CA THR A 483 12.02 31.55 23.18
C THR A 483 10.83 31.43 22.22
N PRO A 484 9.59 31.26 22.71
CA PRO A 484 9.17 31.16 24.12
C PRO A 484 9.58 29.83 24.79
N PRO A 485 9.62 29.77 26.14
CA PRO A 485 9.88 28.54 26.87
C PRO A 485 8.87 27.46 26.51
N ALA A 486 9.37 26.35 25.99
CA ALA A 486 8.57 25.21 25.59
C ALA A 486 8.37 24.24 26.77
N VAL A 487 7.41 23.31 26.61
CA VAL A 487 7.18 22.22 27.55
C VAL A 487 6.99 20.95 26.74
N ASN A 488 7.50 19.83 27.24
CA ASN A 488 7.30 18.53 26.64
C ASN A 488 5.81 18.24 26.42
N GLY A 489 5.45 17.67 25.27
CA GLY A 489 4.07 17.40 24.88
C GLY A 489 3.28 18.59 24.31
N LYS A 490 3.86 19.80 24.26
CA LYS A 490 3.27 20.91 23.51
C LYS A 490 3.61 20.84 22.02
N PRO A 491 2.77 21.39 21.13
CA PRO A 491 3.06 21.46 19.70
C PRO A 491 4.38 22.17 19.43
N LEU A 492 5.25 21.53 18.64
CA LEU A 492 6.49 22.07 18.10
C LEU A 492 6.19 22.81 16.80
N LEU A 493 6.47 24.10 16.78
CA LEU A 493 6.44 24.90 15.56
C LEU A 493 7.79 24.79 14.86
N ILE A 494 7.81 24.09 13.73
CA ILE A 494 9.03 23.96 12.93
C ILE A 494 9.34 25.29 12.25
N SER A 495 10.57 25.78 12.43
CA SER A 495 11.06 27.02 11.84
C SER A 495 10.86 27.06 10.33
N THR A 496 10.47 28.23 9.81
CA THR A 496 10.31 28.45 8.37
C THR A 496 11.62 28.29 7.61
N ASP A 497 12.77 28.41 8.31
CA ASP A 497 14.11 28.34 7.74
C ASP A 497 14.79 26.96 7.87
N ILE A 498 14.03 25.94 8.26
CA ILE A 498 14.55 24.58 8.50
C ILE A 498 15.32 24.00 7.31
N ARG A 499 14.93 24.38 6.08
CA ARG A 499 15.61 23.96 4.84
C ARG A 499 17.03 24.50 4.73
N ASN A 500 17.24 25.77 5.08
CA ASN A 500 18.58 26.36 5.06
C ASN A 500 19.42 25.88 6.23
N GLN A 501 18.80 25.66 7.41
CA GLN A 501 19.50 25.05 8.54
C GLN A 501 20.01 23.64 8.21
N LEU A 502 19.21 22.80 7.52
CA LEU A 502 19.65 21.49 7.04
C LEU A 502 20.80 21.58 6.05
N ALA A 503 20.74 22.53 5.11
CA ALA A 503 21.83 22.74 4.16
C ALA A 503 23.13 23.13 4.90
N SER A 504 23.05 24.07 5.85
CA SER A 504 24.19 24.48 6.68
C SER A 504 24.72 23.35 7.56
N MET A 505 23.84 22.50 8.10
CA MET A 505 24.22 21.30 8.85
C MET A 505 24.98 20.32 7.95
N LEU A 506 24.44 19.99 6.77
CA LEU A 506 25.12 19.10 5.82
C LEU A 506 26.52 19.61 5.48
N LEU A 507 26.66 20.90 5.17
CA LEU A 507 27.96 21.49 4.88
C LEU A 507 28.90 21.43 6.11
N THR A 508 28.39 21.67 7.32
CA THR A 508 29.22 21.65 8.54
C THR A 508 29.79 20.27 8.85
N PHE A 509 29.01 19.20 8.64
CA PHE A 509 29.41 17.84 8.99
C PHE A 509 30.05 17.07 7.83
N LEU A 510 29.79 17.45 6.57
CA LEU A 510 30.27 16.71 5.40
C LEU A 510 31.34 17.46 4.59
N ASP A 511 31.42 18.78 4.66
CA ASP A 511 32.42 19.60 3.93
C ASP A 511 33.75 19.74 4.70
N ARG A 512 34.03 18.83 5.65
CA ARG A 512 35.31 18.82 6.35
C ARG A 512 36.40 18.36 5.36
N PRO A 513 37.48 19.13 5.16
CA PRO A 513 38.61 18.65 4.38
C PRO A 513 39.14 17.40 5.07
N VAL A 514 39.25 16.30 4.32
CA VAL A 514 39.97 15.09 4.71
C VAL A 514 41.30 15.56 5.30
N GLN A 515 41.46 15.48 6.61
CA GLN A 515 42.77 15.64 7.23
C GLN A 515 43.59 14.48 6.70
N SER A 516 44.49 14.81 5.79
CA SER A 516 45.56 13.98 5.27
C SER A 516 46.16 13.13 6.39
N GLU A 517 46.24 11.82 6.14
CA GLU A 517 47.24 10.89 6.65
C GLU A 517 48.19 11.50 7.69
N GLN A 518 47.87 11.32 8.98
CA GLN A 518 48.91 11.19 9.99
C GLN A 518 49.07 9.70 10.27
N THR A 519 50.01 9.13 9.52
CA THR A 519 50.77 7.92 9.85
C THR A 519 51.04 7.81 11.36
N VAL A 520 50.69 6.65 11.94
CA VAL A 520 51.60 5.80 12.71
C VAL A 520 51.35 4.35 12.34
#